data_AF-A0AA38CBP2-F1
#
_entry.id   AF-A0AA38CBP2-F1
#
_cell.length_a   1.000
_cell.length_b   1.000
_cell.length_c   1.000
_cell.angle_alpha   90.00
_cell.angle_beta   90.00
_cell.angle_gamma   90.00
#
_symmetry.space_group_name_H-M   'P 1'
#
loop_
_entity.id
_entity.type
_entity.pdbx_description
1 polymer ?
#
loop_
_entity_poly.entity_id
_entity_poly.type
_entity_poly.pdbx_seq_one_letter_code
_entity_poly.pdbx_strand_id
1 'polypeptide(L)'
;ILLANDEFDKVLNFLKEMKEEGIRSDVIVYNTILRQATEKVRFDVIELLVEHMHRQKIKPDPETCLQVFSSYYEHGFLDTALEALQVLSVRMVSESESVQRKMKSTYEELILDEGADVEESLVEIFKNSKEYLSASLFNMRLCAFSGVSNSWVPDESPWAIRLSLQYNQSLLVGQ
;
A
#
# COMPACT_ATOMS: atom_id res chain seq x y z
N ILE A 1 18.74 -15.46 -0.20
CA ILE A 1 18.01 -15.98 0.98
C ILE A 1 18.28 -15.00 2.11
N LEU A 2 17.45 -13.97 2.25
CA LEU A 2 17.79 -12.76 3.02
C LEU A 2 17.18 -12.73 4.43
N LEU A 3 16.42 -13.75 4.80
CA LEU A 3 15.62 -13.72 6.00
C LEU A 3 15.89 -15.02 6.81
N ALA A 4 16.58 -14.92 7.96
CA ALA A 4 16.47 -15.84 9.11
C ALA A 4 16.46 -15.03 10.44
N ASN A 5 15.55 -15.38 11.38
CA ASN A 5 15.18 -14.85 12.73
C ASN A 5 15.77 -13.52 13.30
N ASP A 6 17.02 -13.13 13.01
CA ASP A 6 17.62 -11.81 13.33
C ASP A 6 17.34 -10.76 12.22
N GLU A 7 16.11 -10.73 11.69
CA GLU A 7 15.83 -10.10 10.39
C GLU A 7 15.43 -8.64 10.47
N PHE A 8 14.87 -8.20 11.61
CA PHE A 8 14.35 -6.84 11.73
C PHE A 8 15.49 -5.81 11.74
N ASP A 9 16.54 -6.05 12.53
CA ASP A 9 17.73 -5.19 12.57
C ASP A 9 18.47 -5.16 11.23
N LYS A 10 18.48 -6.28 10.50
CA LYS A 10 19.08 -6.36 9.16
C LYS A 10 18.29 -5.54 8.13
N VAL A 11 16.96 -5.65 8.14
CA VAL A 11 16.11 -4.82 7.27
C VAL A 11 16.23 -3.35 7.64
N LEU A 12 16.25 -3.00 8.93
CA LEU A 12 16.48 -1.63 9.39
C LEU A 12 17.83 -1.07 8.93
N ASN A 13 18.91 -1.82 9.11
CA ASN A 13 20.24 -1.41 8.67
C ASN A 13 20.29 -1.26 7.15
N PHE A 14 19.71 -2.19 6.40
CA PHE A 14 19.63 -2.11 4.94
C PHE A 14 18.84 -0.87 4.48
N LEU A 15 17.68 -0.59 5.09
CA LEU A 15 16.89 0.61 4.78
C LEU A 15 17.63 1.91 5.15
N LYS A 16 18.43 1.90 6.22
CA LYS A 16 19.29 3.02 6.61
C LYS A 16 20.41 3.25 5.62
N GLU A 17 21.12 2.19 5.23
CA GLU A 17 22.19 2.24 4.21
C GLU A 17 21.65 2.77 2.87
N MET A 18 20.50 2.28 2.41
CA MET A 18 19.87 2.76 1.17
C MET A 18 19.58 4.26 1.21
N LYS A 19 19.13 4.77 2.37
CA LYS A 19 18.88 6.20 2.58
C LYS A 19 20.19 7.01 2.63
N GLU A 20 21.20 6.53 3.35
CA GLU A 20 22.49 7.22 3.54
C GLU A 20 23.32 7.27 2.24
N GLU A 21 23.30 6.20 1.46
CA GLU A 21 24.01 6.11 0.17
C GLU A 21 23.25 6.79 -0.98
N GLY A 22 22.04 7.31 -0.73
CA GLY A 22 21.20 7.95 -1.74
C GLY A 22 20.79 6.99 -2.86
N ILE A 23 20.75 5.68 -2.58
CA ILE A 23 20.31 4.67 -3.54
C ILE A 23 18.84 4.91 -3.81
N ARG A 24 18.52 5.37 -5.02
CA ARG A 24 17.13 5.48 -5.49
C ARG A 24 16.55 4.08 -5.60
N SER A 25 15.94 3.66 -4.51
CA SER A 25 15.39 2.34 -4.32
C SER A 25 14.25 2.14 -5.31
N ASP A 26 14.37 1.17 -6.20
CA ASP A 26 13.26 0.81 -7.09
C ASP A 26 12.21 0.00 -6.31
N VAL A 27 10.94 0.11 -6.71
CA VAL A 27 9.81 -0.66 -6.16
C VAL A 27 10.09 -2.17 -6.21
N ILE A 28 10.89 -2.62 -7.17
CA ILE A 28 11.35 -4.01 -7.33
C ILE A 28 12.09 -4.51 -6.08
N VAL A 29 12.93 -3.68 -5.45
CA VAL A 29 13.69 -4.08 -4.26
C VAL A 29 12.74 -4.31 -3.08
N TYR A 30 11.78 -3.40 -2.87
CA TYR A 30 10.77 -3.55 -1.83
C TYR A 30 9.93 -4.79 -2.05
N ASN A 31 9.38 -4.99 -3.25
CA ASN A 31 8.56 -6.17 -3.56
C ASN A 31 9.32 -7.49 -3.38
N THR A 32 10.63 -7.49 -3.62
CA THR A 32 11.48 -8.68 -3.39
C THR A 32 11.55 -9.04 -1.91
N ILE A 33 11.77 -8.06 -1.03
CA ILE A 33 11.86 -8.30 0.42
C ILE A 33 10.46 -8.58 0.98
N LEU A 34 9.45 -7.85 0.52
CA LEU A 34 8.06 -7.99 0.91
C LEU A 34 7.53 -9.40 0.63
N ARG A 35 7.93 -10.01 -0.51
CA ARG A 35 7.61 -11.41 -0.83
C ARG A 35 8.12 -12.36 0.24
N GLN A 36 9.41 -12.26 0.57
CA GLN A 36 10.02 -13.14 1.57
C GLN A 36 9.43 -12.89 2.97
N ALA A 37 9.11 -11.63 3.32
CA ALA A 37 8.48 -11.29 4.59
C ALA A 37 7.06 -11.86 4.68
N THR A 38 6.30 -11.83 3.57
CA THR A 38 4.96 -12.43 3.46
C THR A 38 4.99 -13.94 3.62
N GLU A 39 5.91 -14.63 2.93
CA GLU A 39 6.11 -16.08 3.07
C GLU A 39 6.45 -16.52 4.50
N LYS A 40 7.07 -15.62 5.27
CA LYS A 40 7.46 -15.85 6.68
C LYS A 40 6.48 -15.28 7.69
N VAL A 41 5.39 -14.65 7.24
CA VAL A 41 4.38 -14.02 8.11
C VAL A 41 5.00 -12.96 9.05
N ARG A 42 5.99 -12.21 8.54
CA ARG A 42 6.69 -11.16 9.26
C ARG A 42 5.99 -9.82 9.08
N PHE A 43 4.85 -9.65 9.75
CA PHE A 43 4.07 -8.40 9.70
C PHE A 43 4.88 -7.18 10.11
N ASP A 44 5.76 -7.32 11.10
CA ASP A 44 6.69 -6.27 11.53
C ASP A 44 7.58 -5.76 10.38
N VAL A 45 8.11 -6.65 9.56
CA VAL A 45 8.94 -6.31 8.40
C VAL A 45 8.08 -5.75 7.26
N ILE A 46 6.93 -6.37 6.99
CA ILE A 46 5.97 -5.91 5.97
C ILE A 46 5.58 -4.45 6.21
N GLU A 47 5.16 -4.14 7.43
CA GLU A 47 4.73 -2.82 7.86
C GLU A 47 5.85 -1.79 7.82
N LEU A 48 7.06 -2.17 8.28
CA LEU A 48 8.24 -1.34 8.21
C LEU A 48 8.58 -0.94 6.76
N LEU A 49 8.53 -1.90 5.83
CA LEU A 49 8.86 -1.68 4.42
C LEU A 49 7.88 -0.71 3.76
N VAL A 50 6.57 -0.94 3.89
CA VAL A 50 5.57 -0.09 3.22
C VAL A 50 5.48 1.31 3.81
N GLU A 51 5.75 1.45 5.11
CA GLU A 51 5.88 2.78 5.72
C GLU A 51 7.17 3.47 5.28
N HIS A 52 8.29 2.75 5.17
CA HIS A 52 9.52 3.31 4.62
C HIS A 52 9.33 3.79 3.17
N MET A 53 8.67 3.00 2.30
CA MET A 53 8.35 3.40 0.93
C MET A 53 7.60 4.73 0.91
N HIS A 54 6.58 4.88 1.75
CA HIS A 54 5.82 6.11 1.89
C HIS A 54 6.72 7.29 2.30
N ARG A 55 7.61 7.12 3.29
CA ARG A 55 8.55 8.17 3.74
C ARG A 55 9.55 8.58 2.67
N GLN A 56 9.96 7.66 1.80
CA GLN A 56 10.87 7.94 0.69
C GLN A 56 10.13 8.39 -0.59
N LYS A 57 8.80 8.60 -0.52
CA LYS A 57 7.96 8.96 -1.68
C LYS A 57 8.05 7.94 -2.83
N ILE A 58 8.25 6.67 -2.48
CA ILE A 58 8.23 5.53 -3.39
C ILE A 58 6.81 4.99 -3.41
N LYS A 59 6.21 4.93 -4.61
CA LYS A 59 4.84 4.45 -4.76
C LYS A 59 4.82 2.92 -4.63
N PRO A 60 3.88 2.35 -3.84
CA PRO A 60 3.55 0.93 -3.99
C PRO A 60 2.98 0.68 -5.40
N ASP A 61 3.04 -0.56 -5.83
CA ASP A 61 2.43 -1.03 -7.07
C ASP A 61 1.33 -2.09 -6.78
N PRO A 62 0.64 -2.63 -7.80
CA PRO A 62 -0.39 -3.64 -7.58
C PRO A 62 0.13 -4.90 -6.89
N GLU A 63 1.39 -5.29 -7.13
CA GLU A 63 2.02 -6.42 -6.44
C GLU A 63 2.21 -6.10 -4.95
N THR A 64 2.70 -4.89 -4.60
CA THR A 64 2.81 -4.44 -3.21
C THR A 64 1.46 -4.55 -2.50
N CYS A 65 0.39 -4.05 -3.13
CA CYS A 65 -0.97 -4.08 -2.56
C CYS A 65 -1.45 -5.52 -2.33
N LEU A 66 -1.28 -6.39 -3.34
CA LEU A 66 -1.70 -7.78 -3.27
C LEU A 66 -0.98 -8.56 -2.17
N GLN A 67 0.34 -8.37 -2.04
CA GLN A 67 1.14 -9.06 -1.03
C GLN A 67 0.71 -8.69 0.39
N VAL A 68 0.55 -7.40 0.68
CA VAL A 68 0.13 -6.94 2.02
C VAL A 68 -1.29 -7.38 2.33
N PHE A 69 -2.22 -7.21 1.38
CA PHE A 69 -3.61 -7.64 1.56
C PHE A 69 -3.70 -9.14 1.83
N SER A 70 -3.08 -9.96 0.99
CA SER A 70 -3.14 -11.43 1.09
C SER A 70 -2.51 -11.90 2.40
N SER A 71 -1.40 -11.28 2.83
CA SER A 71 -0.75 -11.60 4.10
C SER A 71 -1.71 -11.45 5.29
N TYR A 72 -2.43 -10.34 5.40
CA TYR A 72 -3.42 -10.16 6.47
C TYR A 72 -4.66 -11.06 6.30
N TYR A 73 -5.17 -11.14 5.07
CA TYR A 73 -6.39 -11.88 4.76
C TYR A 73 -6.26 -13.38 5.07
N GLU A 74 -5.18 -14.01 4.59
CA GLU A 74 -4.91 -15.43 4.78
C GLU A 74 -4.71 -15.81 6.26
N HIS A 75 -4.34 -14.83 7.10
CA HIS A 75 -4.14 -15.01 8.53
C HIS A 75 -5.32 -14.50 9.38
N GLY A 76 -6.46 -14.16 8.76
CA GLY A 76 -7.72 -13.85 9.45
C GLY A 76 -7.89 -12.39 9.89
N PHE A 77 -7.01 -11.48 9.47
CA PHE A 77 -7.07 -10.06 9.81
C PHE A 77 -7.80 -9.25 8.73
N LEU A 78 -9.06 -9.59 8.44
CA LEU A 78 -9.82 -9.00 7.33
C LEU A 78 -9.89 -7.47 7.38
N ASP A 79 -10.23 -6.89 8.54
CA ASP A 79 -10.35 -5.44 8.69
C ASP A 79 -9.02 -4.74 8.41
N THR A 80 -7.92 -5.31 8.93
CA THR A 80 -6.56 -4.82 8.67
C THR A 80 -6.16 -4.97 7.20
N ALA A 81 -6.57 -6.06 6.55
CA ALA A 81 -6.32 -6.28 5.13
C ALA A 81 -7.00 -5.20 4.28
N LEU A 82 -8.27 -4.91 4.55
CA LEU A 82 -9.05 -3.90 3.83
C LEU A 82 -8.53 -2.48 4.09
N GLU A 83 -8.18 -2.14 5.34
CA GLU A 83 -7.55 -0.85 5.65
C GLU A 83 -6.21 -0.69 4.93
N ALA A 84 -5.35 -1.70 4.98
CA ALA A 84 -4.06 -1.68 4.29
C ALA A 84 -4.24 -1.53 2.77
N LEU A 85 -5.19 -2.26 2.18
CA LEU A 85 -5.49 -2.18 0.75
C LEU A 85 -5.97 -0.78 0.36
N GLN A 86 -6.85 -0.16 1.15
CA GLN A 86 -7.32 1.20 0.89
C GLN A 86 -6.16 2.21 0.96
N VAL A 87 -5.36 2.17 2.03
CA VAL A 87 -4.23 3.08 2.23
C VAL A 87 -3.21 2.95 1.09
N LEU A 88 -2.79 1.72 0.77
CA LEU A 88 -1.81 1.48 -0.29
C LEU A 88 -2.34 1.84 -1.67
N SER A 89 -3.64 1.66 -1.92
CA SER A 89 -4.27 2.07 -3.18
C SER A 89 -4.22 3.58 -3.37
N VAL A 90 -4.44 4.37 -2.32
CA VAL A 90 -4.27 5.83 -2.41
C VAL A 90 -2.80 6.21 -2.54
N ARG A 91 -1.88 5.53 -1.85
CA ARG A 91 -0.42 5.77 -1.97
C ARG A 91 0.14 5.37 -3.34
N MET A 92 -0.50 4.43 -4.04
CA MET A 92 -0.12 3.94 -5.37
C MET A 92 -0.34 4.99 -6.47
N VAL A 93 -1.30 5.91 -6.27
CA VAL A 93 -1.52 7.03 -7.18
C VAL A 93 -0.64 8.23 -6.79
N SER A 94 -0.12 8.94 -7.80
CA SER A 94 0.79 10.08 -7.60
C SER A 94 0.20 11.18 -6.70
N GLU A 95 1.05 11.81 -5.87
CA GLU A 95 0.73 13.00 -5.04
C GLU A 95 0.14 14.20 -5.84
N SER A 96 0.05 14.15 -7.18
CA SER A 96 -0.51 15.27 -7.94
C SER A 96 -2.00 15.41 -7.64
N GLU A 97 -2.40 16.55 -7.09
CA GLU A 97 -3.79 16.89 -6.78
C GLU A 97 -4.74 16.66 -7.97
N SER A 98 -4.27 16.84 -9.21
CA SER A 98 -5.07 16.61 -10.42
C SER A 98 -5.48 15.14 -10.58
N VAL A 99 -4.57 14.19 -10.29
CA VAL A 99 -4.84 12.75 -10.35
C VAL A 99 -5.74 12.32 -9.19
N GLN A 100 -5.49 12.81 -7.97
CA GLN A 100 -6.34 12.52 -6.82
C GLN A 100 -7.76 13.07 -7.00
N ARG A 101 -7.92 14.29 -7.52
CA ARG A 101 -9.24 14.89 -7.81
C ARG A 101 -9.99 14.10 -8.87
N LYS A 102 -9.30 13.67 -9.93
CA LYS A 102 -9.89 12.81 -10.97
C LYS A 102 -10.32 11.47 -10.38
N MET A 103 -9.45 10.83 -9.58
CA MET A 103 -9.77 9.57 -8.90
C MET A 103 -11.02 9.71 -8.02
N LYS A 104 -11.10 10.79 -7.23
CA LYS A 104 -12.25 11.09 -6.39
C LYS A 104 -13.54 11.29 -7.19
N SER A 105 -13.52 12.12 -8.23
CA SER A 105 -14.70 12.34 -9.10
C SER A 105 -15.15 11.03 -9.75
N THR A 106 -14.21 10.29 -10.34
CA THR A 106 -14.49 9.00 -10.99
C THR A 106 -15.03 7.95 -10.00
N TYR A 107 -14.53 7.93 -8.77
CA TYR A 107 -15.02 7.05 -7.71
C TYR A 107 -16.43 7.43 -7.25
N GLU A 108 -16.67 8.72 -6.99
CA GLU A 108 -17.97 9.25 -6.58
C GLU A 108 -19.05 9.04 -7.65
N GLU A 109 -18.67 9.11 -8.93
CA GLU A 109 -19.54 8.85 -10.08
C GLU A 109 -19.82 7.36 -10.30
N LEU A 110 -18.84 6.46 -10.08
CA LEU A 110 -18.94 5.06 -10.50
C LEU A 110 -19.32 4.08 -9.37
N ILE A 111 -19.24 4.43 -8.09
CA ILE A 111 -19.46 3.46 -6.98
C ILE A 111 -20.76 3.68 -6.22
N LEU A 112 -21.44 4.81 -6.42
CA LEU A 112 -22.84 4.95 -6.02
C LEU A 112 -23.82 4.35 -7.06
N ASP A 113 -23.30 3.89 -8.19
CA ASP A 113 -24.07 3.27 -9.27
C ASP A 113 -23.88 1.74 -9.27
N GLU A 114 -24.97 1.01 -9.02
CA GLU A 114 -25.04 -0.46 -9.04
C GLU A 114 -25.29 -1.03 -10.45
N GLY A 115 -25.27 -0.18 -11.50
CA GLY A 115 -25.43 -0.58 -12.89
C GLY A 115 -24.38 -1.58 -13.38
N ALA A 116 -24.81 -2.61 -14.12
CA ALA A 116 -23.92 -3.64 -14.68
C ALA A 116 -22.98 -3.10 -15.79
N ASP A 117 -23.30 -1.95 -16.36
CA ASP A 117 -22.54 -1.20 -17.37
C ASP A 117 -21.37 -0.39 -16.77
N VAL A 118 -21.36 -0.20 -15.45
CA VAL A 118 -20.29 0.47 -14.71
C VAL A 118 -18.99 -0.32 -14.81
N GLU A 119 -19.03 -1.65 -14.72
CA GLU A 119 -17.83 -2.49 -14.82
C GLU A 119 -17.20 -2.44 -16.21
N GLU A 120 -18.00 -2.41 -17.26
CA GLU A 120 -17.53 -2.29 -18.65
C GLU A 120 -16.95 -0.90 -18.93
N SER A 121 -17.61 0.15 -18.40
CA SER A 121 -17.13 1.54 -18.45
C SER A 121 -15.83 1.74 -17.67
N LEU A 122 -15.70 1.10 -16.51
CA LEU A 122 -14.48 1.07 -15.72
C LEU A 122 -13.36 0.43 -16.55
N VAL A 123 -13.56 -0.77 -17.08
CA VAL A 123 -12.56 -1.47 -17.92
C VAL A 123 -12.11 -0.61 -19.11
N GLU A 124 -13.01 0.15 -19.74
CA GLU A 124 -12.70 1.03 -20.86
C GLU A 124 -11.91 2.30 -20.45
N ILE A 125 -12.29 2.95 -19.34
CA ILE A 125 -11.51 4.02 -18.71
C ILE A 125 -10.09 3.53 -18.36
N PHE A 126 -9.98 2.25 -18.01
CA PHE A 126 -8.75 1.65 -17.48
C PHE A 126 -7.79 1.09 -18.52
N LYS A 127 -8.24 0.79 -19.74
CA LYS A 127 -7.35 0.40 -20.86
C LYS A 127 -6.32 1.47 -21.21
N ASN A 128 -6.62 2.75 -20.93
CA ASN A 128 -5.78 3.89 -21.29
C ASN A 128 -5.26 4.68 -20.07
N SER A 129 -5.49 4.20 -18.84
CA SER A 129 -5.09 4.94 -17.65
C SER A 129 -3.56 4.94 -17.48
N LYS A 130 -2.99 6.13 -17.26
CA LYS A 130 -1.57 6.28 -16.91
C LYS A 130 -1.39 5.85 -15.45
N GLU A 131 -0.41 4.98 -15.23
CA GLU A 131 0.18 4.61 -13.93
C GLU A 131 -0.83 4.30 -12.81
N TYR A 132 -1.18 3.02 -12.70
CA TYR A 132 -1.87 2.34 -11.59
C TYR A 132 -3.23 2.89 -11.11
N LEU A 133 -3.76 3.95 -11.73
CA LEU A 133 -5.06 4.53 -11.39
C LEU A 133 -6.21 3.50 -11.46
N SER A 134 -6.17 2.60 -12.44
CA SER A 134 -7.17 1.53 -12.58
C SER A 134 -7.16 0.55 -11.41
N ALA A 135 -5.98 0.06 -11.04
CA ALA A 135 -5.80 -0.86 -9.92
C ALA A 135 -6.23 -0.21 -8.60
N SER A 136 -5.89 1.08 -8.40
CA SER A 136 -6.26 1.82 -7.19
C SER A 136 -7.78 1.94 -7.03
N LEU A 137 -8.47 2.38 -8.08
CA LEU A 137 -9.93 2.54 -8.06
C LEU A 137 -10.66 1.21 -7.86
N PHE A 138 -10.19 0.13 -8.50
CA PHE A 138 -10.76 -1.21 -8.31
C PHE A 138 -10.62 -1.68 -6.85
N ASN A 139 -9.43 -1.52 -6.27
CA ASN A 139 -9.18 -1.87 -4.87
C ASN A 139 -10.03 -1.05 -3.90
N MET A 140 -10.19 0.25 -4.15
CA MET A 140 -11.06 1.10 -3.32
C MET A 140 -12.54 0.68 -3.44
N ARG A 141 -13.02 0.33 -4.65
CA ARG A 141 -14.37 -0.20 -4.88
C ARG A 141 -14.62 -1.47 -4.07
N LEU A 142 -13.67 -2.40 -4.09
CA LEU A 142 -13.74 -3.64 -3.31
C LEU A 142 -13.89 -3.38 -1.80
N CYS A 143 -13.16 -2.39 -1.27
CA CYS A 143 -13.25 -2.01 0.14
C CYS A 143 -14.63 -1.46 0.50
N ALA A 144 -15.24 -0.64 -0.36
CA ALA A 144 -16.58 -0.09 -0.13
C ALA A 144 -17.67 -1.15 -0.13
N PHE A 145 -17.63 -2.12 -1.06
CA PHE A 145 -18.56 -3.27 -1.04
C PHE A 145 -18.41 -4.13 0.21
N SER A 146 -17.23 -4.11 0.84
CA SER A 146 -16.94 -4.82 2.07
C SER A 146 -17.34 -4.02 3.34
N GLY A 147 -17.94 -2.84 3.19
CA GLY A 147 -18.47 -2.03 4.31
C GLY A 147 -17.47 -1.10 4.99
N VAL A 148 -16.26 -0.93 4.45
CA VAL A 148 -15.25 -0.01 4.99
C VAL A 148 -15.55 1.42 4.53
N SER A 149 -15.59 2.37 5.47
CA SER A 149 -15.79 3.78 5.14
C SER A 149 -14.61 4.32 4.32
N ASN A 150 -14.89 4.99 3.21
CA ASN A 150 -13.84 5.51 2.34
C ASN A 150 -13.18 6.75 2.96
N SER A 151 -11.91 6.65 3.35
CA SER A 151 -11.07 7.82 3.66
C SER A 151 -10.16 8.13 2.47
N TRP A 152 -10.36 9.31 1.86
CA TRP A 152 -9.43 9.88 0.88
C TRP A 152 -8.17 10.46 1.55
N VAL A 153 -8.10 10.40 2.88
CA VAL A 153 -6.96 10.81 3.68
C VAL A 153 -6.33 9.54 4.25
N PRO A 154 -5.51 8.82 3.47
CA PRO A 154 -5.02 7.49 3.84
C PRO A 154 -4.18 7.52 5.12
N ASP A 155 -3.53 8.64 5.42
CA ASP A 155 -2.68 8.78 6.61
C ASP A 155 -3.46 8.98 7.92
N GLU A 156 -4.78 9.17 7.85
CA GLU A 156 -5.68 9.19 9.01
C GLU A 156 -6.30 7.82 9.32
N SER A 157 -6.06 6.81 8.49
CA SER A 157 -6.48 5.43 8.77
C SER A 157 -5.84 4.92 10.06
N PRO A 158 -6.58 4.19 10.92
CA PRO A 158 -6.00 3.54 12.10
C PRO A 158 -4.76 2.72 11.78
N TRP A 159 -4.78 1.97 10.67
CA TRP A 159 -3.62 1.24 10.17
C TRP A 159 -2.43 2.15 9.87
N ALA A 160 -2.61 3.22 9.10
CA ALA A 160 -1.52 4.13 8.72
C ALA A 160 -0.94 4.89 9.92
N ILE A 161 -1.79 5.37 10.84
CA ILE A 161 -1.37 6.03 12.08
C ILE A 161 -0.49 5.09 12.91
N ARG A 162 -0.92 3.83 13.08
CA ARG A 162 -0.17 2.82 13.82
C ARG A 162 1.21 2.56 13.20
N LEU A 163 1.26 2.37 11.87
CA LEU A 163 2.53 2.17 11.14
C LEU A 163 3.48 3.34 11.33
N SER A 164 2.99 4.57 11.20
CA SER A 164 3.76 5.80 11.42
C SER A 164 4.36 5.86 12.83
N LEU A 165 3.57 5.51 13.87
CA LEU A 165 4.05 5.47 15.25
C LEU A 165 5.13 4.40 15.47
N GLN A 166 4.92 3.18 14.96
CA GLN A 166 5.88 2.08 15.07
C GLN A 166 7.19 2.39 14.33
N TYR A 167 7.10 2.99 13.15
CA TYR A 167 8.26 3.40 12.35
C TYR A 167 9.13 4.42 13.11
N ASN A 168 8.49 5.42 13.71
CA ASN A 168 9.19 6.44 14.52
C ASN A 168 9.86 5.83 15.75
N GLN A 169 9.22 4.87 16.42
CA GLN A 169 9.82 4.17 17.56
C GLN A 169 11.02 3.31 17.15
N SER A 170 10.93 2.62 16.01
CA SER A 170 11.99 1.74 15.51
C SER A 170 13.29 2.51 15.19
N LEU A 171 13.19 3.77 14.77
CA LEU A 171 14.36 4.63 14.53
C LEU A 171 15.01 5.19 15.81
N LEU A 172 14.27 5.26 16.92
CA LEU A 172 14.79 5.77 18.21
C LEU A 172 15.60 4.72 18.97
N VAL A 173 15.34 3.43 18.74
CA VAL A 173 16.05 2.32 19.41
C VAL A 173 17.37 1.97 18.71
N GLY A 174 17.59 2.45 17.49
CA GLY A 174 18.82 2.26 16.71
C GLY A 174 19.90 3.35 16.89
N GLN A 175 19.85 4.14 17.96
CA GLN A 175 20.83 5.19 18.32
C GLN A 175 21.66 4.82 19.55
#